data_AF-A0A9E3MH01-F1
#
_entry.id   AF-A0A9E3MH01-F1
#
_cell.length_a   1.000
_cell.length_b   1.000
_cell.length_c   1.000
_cell.angle_alpha   90.00
_cell.angle_beta   90.00
_cell.angle_gamma   90.00
#
_symmetry.space_group_name_H-M   'P 1'
#
loop_
_entity.id
_entity.type
_entity.pdbx_description
1 polymer ?
#
loop_
_entity_poly.entity_id
_entity_poly.type
_entity_poly.pdbx_seq_one_letter_code
_entity_poly.pdbx_strand_id
1 'polypeptide(L)' 'PQAVAAGVRVAQLGRSSVRYEIGLYAGDAPDSAAAGHFVHVYVDRATRRPVPLPEPLKAVLRSWMVAPDQETHRP' A
#
# COMPACT_ATOMS: atom_id res chain seq x y z
N PRO A 1 12.27 8.93 22.91
CA PRO A 1 11.73 8.22 21.72
C PRO A 1 11.06 9.24 20.82
N GLN A 2 11.31 9.22 19.50
CA GLN A 2 10.66 10.12 18.55
C GLN A 2 9.41 9.46 17.97
N ALA A 3 8.36 10.25 17.76
CA ALA A 3 7.16 9.75 17.09
C ALA A 3 7.46 9.45 15.61
N VAL A 4 6.96 8.31 15.12
CA VAL A 4 7.07 7.91 13.73
C VAL A 4 5.68 7.93 13.12
N ALA A 5 5.50 8.70 12.06
CA ALA A 5 4.29 8.67 11.25
C ALA A 5 4.47 7.67 10.10
N ALA A 6 3.43 6.91 9.78
CA ALA A 6 3.43 5.96 8.68
C ALA A 6 2.33 6.32 7.67
N GLY A 7 2.72 6.57 6.42
CA GLY A 7 1.80 6.70 5.29
C GLY A 7 1.68 5.38 4.55
N VAL A 8 0.47 5.01 4.12
CA VAL A 8 0.25 3.82 3.29
C VAL A 8 -0.65 4.17 2.10
N ARG A 9 -0.32 3.62 0.94
CA ARG A 9 -1.15 3.75 -0.26
C ARG A 9 -1.29 2.42 -1.00
N VAL A 10 -2.35 2.30 -1.80
CA VAL A 10 -2.51 1.20 -2.76
C VAL A 10 -1.81 1.60 -4.06
N ALA A 11 -0.70 0.94 -4.39
CA ALA A 11 0.06 1.21 -5.61
C ALA A 11 -0.47 0.42 -6.81
N GLN A 12 -0.92 -0.82 -6.59
CA GLN A 12 -1.46 -1.66 -7.66
C GLN A 12 -2.50 -2.64 -7.14
N LEU A 13 -3.59 -2.82 -7.91
CA LEU A 13 -4.64 -3.79 -7.65
C LEU A 13 -4.63 -4.88 -8.73
N GLY A 14 -4.28 -6.11 -8.33
CA GLY A 14 -4.32 -7.29 -9.20
C GLY A 14 -5.63 -8.06 -9.07
N ARG A 15 -5.71 -9.25 -9.70
CA ARG A 15 -6.87 -10.14 -9.58
C ARG A 15 -7.04 -10.69 -8.16
N SER A 16 -5.94 -11.16 -7.56
CA SER A 16 -5.88 -11.84 -6.26
C SER A 16 -4.83 -11.25 -5.33
N SER A 17 -4.28 -10.08 -5.68
CA SER A 17 -3.20 -9.45 -4.93
C SER A 17 -3.33 -7.94 -4.92
N VAL A 18 -2.73 -7.32 -3.91
CA VAL A 18 -2.66 -5.87 -3.74
C VAL A 18 -1.22 -5.50 -3.40
N ARG A 19 -0.63 -4.56 -4.12
CA ARG A 19 0.68 -3.97 -3.78
C ARG A 19 0.45 -2.69 -3.01
N TYR A 20 0.96 -2.65 -1.79
CA TYR A 20 0.97 -1.47 -0.93
C TYR A 20 2.36 -0.86 -0.90
N GLU A 21 2.40 0.45 -0.78
CA GLU A 21 3.62 1.19 -0.47
C GLU A 21 3.46 1.87 0.87
N ILE A 22 4.55 1.89 1.64
CA ILE A 22 4.63 2.47 2.97
C ILE A 22 5.79 3.46 3.02
N GLY A 23 5.54 4.63 3.60
CA GLY A 23 6.57 5.60 3.97
C GLY A 23 6.55 5.83 5.48
N LEU A 24 7.72 5.85 6.10
CA LEU A 24 7.92 6.17 7.52
C LEU A 24 8.56 7.55 7.63
N TYR A 25 7.98 8.44 8.43
CA TYR A 25 8.37 9.84 8.57
C TYR A 25 8.71 10.13 10.03
N ALA A 26 9.76 10.89 10.26
CA ALA A 26 10.22 11.26 11.60
C ALA A 26 9.50 12.54 12.05
N GLY A 27 8.47 12.41 12.88
CA GLY A 27 7.58 13.54 13.21
C GLY A 27 6.90 14.11 11.96
N ASP A 28 6.94 15.43 11.80
CA ASP A 28 6.38 16.16 10.65
C ASP A 28 7.41 16.40 9.52
N ALA A 29 8.47 15.57 9.47
CA ALA A 29 9.48 15.69 8.41
C ALA A 29 8.85 15.52 7.02
N PRO A 30 9.23 16.35 6.03
CA PRO A 30 8.68 16.26 4.68
C PRO A 30 9.11 14.98 3.96
N ASP A 31 10.31 14.48 4.28
CA ASP A 31 10.88 13.29 3.66
C ASP A 31 10.66 12.04 4.52
N SER A 32 10.45 10.92 3.83
CA SER A 32 10.42 9.62 4.50
C SER A 32 11.82 9.21 4.95
N ALA A 33 11.97 8.86 6.22
CA ALA A 33 13.17 8.23 6.76
C ALA A 33 13.35 6.80 6.25
N ALA A 34 12.25 6.12 5.86
CA ALA A 34 12.28 4.83 5.18
C ALA A 34 11.06 4.68 4.27
N ALA A 35 11.25 4.03 3.13
CA ALA A 35 10.17 3.64 2.23
C ALA A 35 10.25 2.13 1.95
N GLY A 36 9.09 1.53 1.72
CA GLY A 36 9.00 0.10 1.44
C GLY A 36 7.73 -0.24 0.67
N HIS A 37 7.65 -1.49 0.22
CA HIS A 37 6.45 -2.01 -0.38
C HIS A 37 6.26 -3.46 0.02
N PHE A 38 5.00 -3.90 0.02
CA PHE A 38 4.67 -5.30 0.23
C PHE A 38 3.48 -5.69 -0.64
N VAL A 39 3.39 -6.98 -0.96
CA VAL A 39 2.32 -7.54 -1.77
C VAL A 39 1.51 -8.50 -0.90
N HIS A 40 0.23 -8.22 -0.73
CA HIS A 40 -0.70 -9.12 -0.06
C HIS A 40 -1.43 -9.95 -1.12
N VAL A 41 -1.27 -11.27 -1.09
CA VAL A 41 -2.00 -12.22 -1.94
C VAL A 41 -3.13 -12.85 -1.13
N TYR A 42 -4.37 -12.77 -1.64
CA TYR A 42 -5.54 -13.36 -1.02
C TYR A 42 -5.69 -14.80 -1.47
N VAL A 43 -5.78 -15.71 -0.51
CA VAL A 43 -5.87 -17.15 -0.75
C VAL A 43 -7.10 -17.73 -0.09
N ASP A 44 -7.66 -18.76 -0.72
CA ASP A 44 -8.66 -19.59 -0.07
C ASP A 44 -8.03 -20.38 1.07
N ARG A 45 -8.69 -20.41 2.23
CA ARG A 45 -8.13 -21.01 3.46
C ARG A 45 -7.97 -22.53 3.35
N ALA A 46 -8.87 -23.21 2.65
CA ALA A 46 -8.87 -24.68 2.56
C ALA A 46 -7.84 -25.18 1.53
N THR A 47 -7.84 -24.57 0.35
CA THR A 47 -7.03 -24.98 -0.80
C THR A 47 -5.67 -24.29 -0.87
N ARG A 48 -5.47 -23.20 -0.14
CA ARG A 48 -4.27 -22.33 -0.17
C ARG A 48 -3.95 -21.79 -1.56
N ARG A 49 -4.96 -21.72 -2.44
CA ARG A 49 -4.82 -21.19 -3.80
C ARG A 49 -5.27 -19.73 -3.85
N PRO A 50 -4.66 -18.88 -4.69
CA PRO A 50 -5.08 -17.50 -4.86
C PRO A 50 -6.54 -17.41 -5.32
N VAL A 51 -7.30 -16.51 -4.71
CA VAL A 51 -8.70 -16.25 -5.05
C VAL A 51 -8.89 -14.81 -5.53
N PRO A 52 -9.84 -14.57 -6.46
CA PRO A 52 -10.19 -13.22 -6.86
C PRO A 52 -10.59 -12.38 -5.65
N LEU A 53 -10.15 -11.12 -5.62
CA LEU A 53 -10.57 -10.17 -4.61
C LEU A 53 -12.11 -9.98 -4.69
N PRO A 54 -12.83 -9.97 -3.55
CA PRO A 54 -14.24 -9.60 -3.52
C PRO A 54 -14.46 -8.18 -4.05
N GLU A 55 -15.54 -7.95 -4.79
CA GLU A 55 -15.80 -6.64 -5.40
C GLU A 55 -15.92 -5.49 -4.38
N PRO A 56 -16.56 -5.66 -3.20
CA PRO A 56 -16.59 -4.61 -2.18
C PRO A 56 -15.19 -4.19 -1.72
N LEU A 57 -14.27 -5.15 -1.57
CA LEU A 57 -12.88 -4.87 -1.21
C LEU A 57 -12.17 -4.11 -2.34
N LYS A 58 -12.35 -4.53 -3.60
CA LYS A 58 -11.76 -3.81 -4.74
C LYS A 58 -12.26 -2.37 -4.79
N ALA A 59 -13.54 -2.12 -4.53
CA ALA A 59 -14.11 -0.78 -4.55
C ALA A 59 -13.44 0.13 -3.51
N VAL A 60 -13.28 -0.35 -2.27
CA VAL A 60 -12.57 0.41 -1.23
C VAL A 60 -11.11 0.63 -1.62
N LEU A 61 -10.40 -0.42 -2.04
CA LEU A 61 -8.98 -0.30 -2.40
C LEU A 61 -8.75 0.66 -3.57
N ARG A 62 -9.65 0.71 -4.55
CA ARG A 62 -9.60 1.68 -5.65
C ARG A 62 -9.70 3.12 -5.15
N SER A 63 -10.48 3.39 -4.11
CA SER A 63 -10.55 4.74 -3.52
C SER A 63 -9.29 5.15 -2.75
N TRP A 64 -8.44 4.18 -2.38
CA TRP A 64 -7.14 4.38 -1.74
C TRP A 64 -5.97 4.34 -2.75
N MET A 65 -6.28 4.16 -4.03
CA MET A 65 -5.31 4.29 -5.11
C MET A 65 -5.12 5.77 -5.38
N VAL A 66 -3.93 6.28 -5.06
CA VAL A 66 -3.49 7.57 -5.55
C VAL A 66 -2.90 7.34 -6.94
N ALA A 67 -3.13 8.26 -7.89
CA ALA A 67 -2.36 8.29 -9.13
C ALA A 67 -0.86 8.20 -8.77
N PRO A 68 0.01 7.64 -9.63
CA PRO A 68 1.44 7.70 -9.37
C PRO A 68 1.87 9.17 -9.35
N ASP A 69 1.78 9.79 -8.17
CA ASP A 69 2.43 11.05 -7.89
C ASP A 69 3.90 10.77 -8.12
N GLN A 70 4.42 11.47 -9.14
CA GLN A 70 5.82 11.54 -9.44
C GLN A 70 6.50 11.87 -8.11
N GLU A 71 7.30 10.91 -7.62
CA GLU A 71 8.17 11.02 -6.47
C GLU A 71 8.92 12.36 -6.58
N THR A 72 8.33 13.42 -6.03
CA THR A 72 8.92 14.75 -6.02
C THR A 72 9.89 14.70 -4.86
N HIS A 73 11.00 14.01 -5.12
CA HIS A 73 12.28 14.28 -4.53
C HIS A 73 12.55 15.77 -4.78
N ARG A 74 12.08 16.62 -3.87
CA ARG A 74 12.45 18.04 -3.84
C ARG A 74 13.68 18.14 -2.94
N PRO A 75 14.79 18.70 -3.44
CA PRO A 75 16.07 18.76 -2.73
C PRO A 75 16.03 19.62 -1.48
#